data_AF-A0A643KDQ5-F1
#
_entry.id   AF-A0A643KDQ5-F1
#
_cell.length_a   1.000
_cell.length_b   1.000
_cell.length_c   1.000
_cell.angle_alpha   90.00
_cell.angle_beta   90.00
_cell.angle_gamma   90.00
#
_symmetry.space_group_name_H-M   'P 1'
#
loop_
_entity.id
_entity.type
_entity.pdbx_description
1 polymer ?
#
loop_
_entity_poly.entity_id
_entity_poly.type
_entity_poly.pdbx_seq_one_letter_code
_entity_poly.pdbx_strand_id
1 'polypeptide(L)'
;MGQRALLTEREREVIQGTDINDIENVNAYKQKIRTRVRKRIKNLEDDIEILSEEEPELADGARRSVCGPSPMFEQVRDEIRELREKLHSETGKV
;
A
#
# COMPACT_ATOMS: atom_id res chain seq x y z
N MET A 1 15.99 -15.96 -2.84
CA MET A 1 16.19 -14.64 -2.22
C MET A 1 14.84 -14.17 -1.69
N GLY A 2 14.71 -13.86 -0.39
CA GLY A 2 13.46 -13.34 0.16
C GLY A 2 13.12 -11.99 -0.46
N GLN A 3 11.86 -11.79 -0.87
CA GLN A 3 11.43 -10.53 -1.48
C GLN A 3 11.51 -9.41 -0.43
N ARG A 4 12.27 -8.36 -0.75
CA ARG A 4 12.49 -7.20 0.11
C ARG A 4 11.69 -6.03 -0.42
N ALA A 5 10.69 -5.60 0.36
CA ALA A 5 10.01 -4.32 0.19
C ALA A 5 10.58 -3.32 1.23
N LEU A 6 9.72 -2.63 1.98
CA LEU A 6 10.13 -1.69 3.03
C LEU A 6 10.88 -2.34 4.20
N LEU A 7 10.51 -3.56 4.57
CA LEU A 7 11.14 -4.34 5.64
C LEU A 7 11.83 -5.56 5.05
N THR A 8 12.98 -5.93 5.60
CA THR A 8 13.54 -7.28 5.38
C THR A 8 12.75 -8.31 6.19
N GLU A 9 12.89 -9.59 5.85
CA GLU A 9 12.31 -10.68 6.65
C GLU A 9 12.77 -10.58 8.11
N ARG A 10 14.07 -10.41 8.31
CA ARG A 10 14.63 -10.25 9.64
C ARG A 10 14.03 -9.08 10.41
N GLU A 11 13.84 -7.94 9.75
CA GLU A 11 13.24 -6.77 10.38
C GLU A 11 11.76 -7.03 10.75
N ARG A 12 11.02 -7.81 9.95
CA ARG A 12 9.65 -8.25 10.29
C ARG A 12 9.65 -9.13 11.53
N GLU A 13 10.48 -10.17 11.54
CA GLU A 13 10.60 -11.11 12.67
C GLU A 13 10.90 -10.38 13.98
N VAL A 14 11.86 -9.45 13.95
CA VAL A 14 12.24 -8.71 15.15
C VAL A 14 11.14 -7.75 15.60
N ILE A 15 10.45 -7.08 14.67
CA ILE A 15 9.30 -6.22 15.02
C ILE A 15 8.19 -7.07 15.68
N GLN A 16 7.86 -8.21 15.07
CA GLN A 16 6.84 -9.16 15.53
C GLN A 16 7.25 -9.89 16.80
N GLY A 17 8.55 -9.92 17.13
CA GLY A 17 9.09 -10.62 18.29
C GLY A 17 9.17 -12.13 18.11
N THR A 18 9.08 -12.62 16.87
CA THR A 18 9.08 -14.06 16.56
C THR A 18 10.47 -14.68 16.59
N ASP A 19 11.51 -13.91 16.29
CA ASP A 19 12.90 -14.35 16.42
C ASP A 19 13.81 -13.19 16.87
N ILE A 20 14.12 -13.19 18.17
CA ILE A 20 14.89 -12.12 18.86
C ILE A 20 15.96 -12.66 19.81
N ASN A 21 16.14 -13.99 19.88
CA ASN A 21 16.94 -14.65 20.92
C ASN A 21 18.45 -14.39 20.78
N ASP A 22 18.91 -14.12 19.56
CA ASP A 22 20.26 -13.74 19.17
C ASP A 22 20.55 -12.23 19.36
N ILE A 23 19.57 -11.43 19.80
CA ILE A 23 19.70 -9.99 19.91
C ILE A 23 19.84 -9.58 21.38
N GLU A 24 21.07 -9.20 21.76
CA GLU A 24 21.41 -8.74 23.11
C GLU A 24 20.54 -7.55 23.59
N ASN A 25 20.24 -6.60 22.71
CA ASN A 25 19.38 -5.46 23.02
C ASN A 25 18.29 -5.25 21.96
N VAL A 26 17.19 -5.99 22.11
CA VAL A 26 16.05 -5.97 21.21
C VAL A 26 15.46 -4.56 21.05
N ASN A 27 15.40 -3.77 22.12
CA ASN A 27 14.85 -2.41 22.09
C ASN A 27 15.70 -1.46 21.25
N ALA A 28 17.03 -1.49 21.45
CA ALA A 28 17.95 -0.69 20.64
C ALA A 28 17.90 -1.12 19.17
N TYR A 29 17.76 -2.43 18.90
CA TYR A 29 17.64 -2.92 17.54
C TYR A 29 16.32 -2.50 16.88
N LYS A 30 15.17 -2.64 17.57
CA LYS A 30 13.88 -2.11 17.12
C LYS A 30 13.95 -0.62 16.82
N GLN A 31 14.67 0.15 17.63
CA GLN A 31 14.86 1.59 17.36
C GLN A 31 15.67 1.83 16.08
N LYS A 32 16.74 1.06 15.83
CA LYS A 32 17.49 1.13 14.56
C LYS A 32 16.59 0.79 13.36
N ILE A 33 15.75 -0.23 13.48
CA ILE A 33 14.78 -0.60 12.43
C ILE A 33 13.85 0.58 12.15
N ARG A 34 13.22 1.17 13.18
CA ARG A 34 12.32 2.33 13.02
C ARG A 34 13.01 3.49 12.28
N THR A 35 14.24 3.81 12.65
CA THR A 35 15.00 4.89 11.99
C THR A 35 15.24 4.58 10.51
N ARG A 36 15.62 3.34 10.18
CA ARG A 36 15.83 2.93 8.78
C ARG A 36 14.53 2.95 7.98
N VAL A 37 13.45 2.44 8.57
CA VAL A 37 12.14 2.38 7.91
C VAL A 37 11.60 3.77 7.65
N ARG A 38 11.72 4.72 8.58
CA ARG A 38 11.34 6.12 8.34
C ARG A 38 12.06 6.72 7.13
N LYS A 39 13.36 6.47 6.97
CA LYS A 39 14.10 6.91 5.79
C LYS A 39 13.59 6.24 4.51
N ARG A 40 13.33 4.93 4.55
CA ARG A 40 12.77 4.20 3.40
C ARG A 40 11.37 4.70 3.01
N ILE A 41 10.52 5.02 3.98
CA ILE A 41 9.20 5.61 3.74
C ILE A 41 9.33 6.98 3.07
N LYS A 42 10.26 7.82 3.54
CA LYS A 42 10.51 9.12 2.90
C LYS A 42 10.94 8.94 1.43
N ASN A 43 11.88 8.05 1.18
CA ASN A 43 12.34 7.79 -0.18
C ASN A 43 11.26 7.15 -1.07
N LEU A 44 10.33 6.38 -0.47
CA LEU A 44 9.23 5.77 -1.22
C LEU A 44 8.32 6.84 -1.85
N GLU A 45 8.17 8.00 -1.22
CA GLU A 45 7.43 9.13 -1.80
C GLU A 45 8.08 9.57 -3.11
N ASP A 46 9.38 9.88 -3.07
CA ASP A 46 10.18 10.26 -4.25
C ASP A 46 10.15 9.15 -5.32
N ASP A 47 10.29 7.88 -4.91
CA ASP A 47 10.25 6.73 -5.83
C ASP A 47 8.88 6.61 -6.52
N ILE A 48 7.77 6.82 -5.78
CA ILE A 48 6.42 6.78 -6.36
C ILE A 48 6.17 7.95 -7.31
N GLU A 49 6.71 9.14 -7.03
CA GLU A 49 6.63 10.28 -7.94
C GLU A 49 7.30 9.97 -9.27
N ILE A 50 8.56 9.50 -9.24
CA ILE A 50 9.31 9.09 -10.44
C ILE A 50 8.58 8.00 -11.20
N LEU A 51 8.09 6.96 -10.51
CA LEU A 51 7.34 5.89 -11.15
C LEU A 51 6.01 6.39 -11.75
N SER A 52 5.37 7.40 -11.16
CA SER A 52 4.12 7.95 -11.70
C SER A 52 4.35 8.67 -13.04
N GLU A 53 5.53 9.24 -13.24
CA GLU A 53 5.92 9.93 -14.47
C GLU A 53 6.42 8.97 -15.54
N GLU A 54 7.33 8.08 -15.16
CA GLU A 54 8.07 7.25 -16.11
C GLU A 54 7.42 5.88 -16.35
N GLU A 55 6.83 5.28 -15.33
CA GLU A 55 6.34 3.88 -15.34
C GLU A 55 4.99 3.75 -14.61
N PRO A 56 3.92 4.40 -15.10
CA PRO A 56 2.67 4.60 -14.36
C PRO A 56 1.97 3.30 -13.94
N GLU A 57 2.12 2.21 -14.71
CA GLU A 57 1.58 0.90 -14.35
C GLU A 57 2.18 0.35 -13.06
N LEU A 58 3.48 0.58 -12.83
CA LEU A 58 4.18 0.16 -11.62
C LEU A 58 3.79 1.02 -10.42
N ALA A 59 3.65 2.34 -10.60
CA ALA A 59 3.15 3.25 -9.57
C ALA A 59 1.73 2.85 -9.12
N ASP A 60 0.85 2.58 -10.08
CA ASP A 60 -0.50 2.12 -9.83
C ASP A 60 -0.53 0.74 -9.17
N GLY A 61 0.34 -0.18 -9.58
CA GLY A 61 0.52 -1.48 -8.94
C GLY A 61 0.90 -1.33 -7.46
N ALA A 62 1.85 -0.46 -7.16
CA ALA A 62 2.28 -0.18 -5.79
C ALA A 62 1.15 0.45 -4.95
N ARG A 63 0.44 1.44 -5.49
CA ARG A 63 -0.71 2.09 -4.83
C ARG A 63 -1.81 1.09 -4.53
N ARG A 64 -2.19 0.23 -5.49
CA ARG A 64 -3.20 -0.83 -5.29
C ARG A 64 -2.76 -1.83 -4.21
N SER A 65 -1.49 -2.22 -4.18
CA SER A 65 -0.99 -3.16 -3.18
C SER A 65 -1.02 -2.60 -1.76
N VAL A 66 -0.87 -1.29 -1.58
CA VAL A 66 -0.82 -0.64 -0.25
C VAL A 66 -2.19 -0.14 0.19
N CYS A 67 -2.90 0.57 -0.68
CA CYS A 67 -4.17 1.21 -0.37
C CYS A 67 -5.38 0.28 -0.60
N GLY A 68 -5.17 -0.88 -1.24
CA GLY A 68 -6.26 -1.72 -1.72
C GLY A 68 -6.90 -1.17 -3.00
N PRO A 69 -8.01 -1.78 -3.48
CA PRO A 69 -8.80 -1.20 -4.56
C PRO A 69 -9.25 0.20 -4.15
N SER A 70 -9.08 1.20 -5.03
CA SER A 70 -9.45 2.57 -4.69
C SER A 70 -10.94 2.64 -4.35
N PRO A 71 -11.33 3.10 -3.16
CA PRO A 71 -12.74 3.24 -2.78
C PRO A 71 -13.47 4.22 -3.70
N MET A 72 -12.74 5.08 -4.41
CA MET A 72 -13.30 5.95 -5.44
C MET A 72 -13.92 5.15 -6.59
N PHE A 73 -13.38 3.99 -6.96
CA PHE A 73 -13.99 3.14 -7.98
C PHE A 73 -15.23 2.40 -7.47
N GLU A 74 -15.27 2.04 -6.18
CA GLU A 74 -16.47 1.46 -5.56
C GLU A 74 -17.59 2.51 -5.51
N GLN A 75 -17.27 3.72 -5.03
CA GLN A 75 -18.22 4.83 -4.98
C GLN A 75 -18.74 5.23 -6.36
N VAL A 76 -17.84 5.39 -7.35
CA VAL A 76 -18.25 5.70 -8.73
C VAL A 76 -19.08 4.56 -9.33
N ARG A 77 -18.78 3.29 -9.01
CA ARG A 77 -19.58 2.14 -9.48
C ARG A 77 -20.98 2.14 -8.88
N ASP A 78 -21.10 2.42 -7.58
CA ASP A 78 -22.39 2.52 -6.90
C ASP A 78 -23.21 3.70 -7.44
N GLU A 79 -22.57 4.85 -7.66
CA GLU A 79 -23.20 6.05 -8.22
C GLU A 79 -23.67 5.82 -9.67
N ILE A 80 -22.88 5.13 -10.50
CA ILE A 80 -23.29 4.69 -11.84
C ILE A 80 -24.50 3.72 -11.77
N ARG A 81 -24.52 2.80 -10.80
CA ARG A 81 -25.66 1.87 -10.62
C ARG A 81 -26.94 2.64 -10.29
N GLU A 82 -26.89 3.55 -9.33
CA GLU A 82 -28.04 4.36 -8.93
C GLU A 82 -28.54 5.24 -10.07
N LEU A 83 -27.64 5.87 -10.82
CA LEU A 83 -28.00 6.68 -11.99
C LEU A 83 -28.66 5.85 -13.08
N ARG A 84 -28.22 4.61 -13.31
CA ARG A 84 -28.86 3.69 -14.26
C ARG A 84 -30.26 3.28 -13.81
N GLU A 85 -30.45 2.98 -12.53
CA GLU A 85 -31.75 2.63 -11.96
C GLU A 85 -32.73 3.80 -12.06
N LYS A 86 -32.28 5.01 -11.70
CA LYS A 86 -33.06 6.24 -11.87
C LYS A 86 -33.43 6.46 -13.33
N LEU A 87 -32.46 6.39 -14.24
CA LEU A 87 -32.70 6.55 -15.68
C LEU A 87 -33.70 5.51 -16.19
N HIS A 88 -33.63 4.25 -15.75
CA HIS A 88 -34.57 3.20 -16.14
C HIS A 88 -35.98 3.46 -15.60
N SER A 89 -36.10 3.95 -14.36
CA SER A 89 -37.38 4.34 -13.76
C SER A 89 -38.02 5.57 -14.42
N GLU A 90 -37.21 6.52 -14.90
CA GLU A 90 -37.68 7.77 -15.52
C GLU A 90 -37.96 7.61 -17.02
N THR A 91 -37.21 6.76 -17.72
CA THR A 91 -37.34 6.59 -19.18
C THR A 91 -38.29 5.48 -19.61
N GLY A 92 -38.73 4.60 -18.70
CA GLY A 92 -39.85 3.67 -18.94
C GLY A 92 -39.79 2.91 -20.26
N LYS A 93 -38.60 2.55 -20.76
CA LYS A 93 -38.48 1.77 -21.99
C LYS A 93 -38.47 0.28 -21.66
N VAL A 94 -39.60 -0.34 -22.03
CA VAL A 94 -39.80 -1.77 -22.33
C VAL A 94 -38.62 -2.36 -23.09
#